data_AF-A0A853V3P9-F1
#
_entry.id   AF-A0A853V3P9-F1
#
_cell.length_a   1.000
_cell.length_b   1.000
_cell.length_c   1.000
_cell.angle_alpha   90.00
_cell.angle_beta   90.00
_cell.angle_gamma   90.00
#
_symmetry.space_group_name_H-M   'P 1'
#
loop_
_entity.id
_entity.type
_entity.pdbx_description
1 polymer ?
#
loop_
_entity_poly.entity_id
_entity_poly.type
_entity_poly.pdbx_seq_one_letter_code
_entity_poly.pdbx_strand_id
1 'polypeptide(L)'
;MLMPNPIIDSYLIDEIKKERELQQIINVIAPEHDKIHLDNKNKLKNDEKILIDQMVSHCHAFSRDFKNVAQGDWVRRAMLELKKLSYHLRKIQDIKV
;
A
#
# COMPACT_ATOMS: atom_id res chain seq x y z
N MET A 1 -52.46 -15.36 -35.62
CA MET A 1 -51.03 -15.10 -35.40
C MET A 1 -50.93 -13.98 -34.37
N LEU A 2 -50.45 -14.28 -33.16
CA LEU A 2 -50.23 -13.27 -32.11
C LEU A 2 -48.89 -12.58 -32.42
N MET A 3 -48.93 -11.29 -32.74
CA MET A 3 -47.72 -10.47 -32.85
C MET A 3 -47.13 -10.29 -31.44
N PRO A 4 -45.82 -10.45 -31.23
CA PRO A 4 -45.19 -10.18 -29.94
C PRO A 4 -45.38 -8.70 -29.57
N ASN A 5 -45.68 -8.45 -28.28
CA ASN A 5 -45.97 -7.11 -27.77
C ASN A 5 -44.65 -6.38 -27.47
N PRO A 6 -44.27 -5.36 -28.25
CA PRO A 6 -42.90 -4.80 -28.25
C PRO A 6 -42.50 -4.16 -26.91
N ILE A 7 -43.46 -3.77 -26.07
CA ILE A 7 -43.22 -3.19 -24.75
C ILE A 7 -42.73 -4.24 -23.75
N ILE A 8 -43.25 -5.48 -23.83
CA ILE A 8 -42.87 -6.58 -22.93
C ILE A 8 -41.47 -7.10 -23.29
N ASP A 9 -41.16 -7.17 -24.59
CA ASP A 9 -39.85 -7.62 -25.08
C ASP A 9 -38.72 -6.64 -24.71
N SER A 10 -38.97 -5.33 -24.74
CA SER A 10 -37.97 -4.31 -24.33
C SER A 10 -37.60 -4.43 -22.85
N TYR A 11 -38.58 -4.65 -21.98
CA TYR A 11 -38.35 -4.80 -20.54
C TYR A 11 -37.52 -6.07 -20.22
N LEU A 12 -37.84 -7.19 -20.88
CA LEU A 12 -37.10 -8.45 -20.73
C LEU A 12 -35.66 -8.33 -21.21
N ILE A 13 -35.42 -7.61 -22.31
CA ILE A 13 -34.06 -7.37 -22.83
C ILE A 13 -33.23 -6.55 -21.84
N ASP A 14 -33.82 -5.53 -21.21
CA ASP A 14 -33.14 -4.71 -20.20
C ASP A 14 -32.81 -5.52 -18.95
N GLU A 15 -33.69 -6.43 -18.53
CA GLU A 15 -33.45 -7.31 -17.39
C GLU A 15 -32.33 -8.32 -17.65
N ILE A 16 -32.31 -8.96 -18.83
CA ILE A 16 -31.22 -9.85 -19.26
C ILE A 16 -29.88 -9.10 -19.34
N LYS A 17 -29.90 -7.84 -19.79
CA LYS A 17 -28.71 -7.00 -19.84
C LYS A 17 -28.18 -6.70 -18.44
N LYS A 18 -29.06 -6.34 -17.49
CA LYS A 18 -28.70 -6.12 -16.08
C LYS A 18 -28.14 -7.38 -15.43
N GLU A 19 -28.74 -8.55 -15.67
CA GLU A 19 -28.21 -9.81 -15.15
C GLU A 19 -26.81 -10.11 -15.69
N ARG A 20 -26.59 -9.87 -16.99
CA ARG A 20 -25.26 -10.05 -17.60
C ARG A 20 -24.23 -9.10 -16.99
N GLU A 21 -24.58 -7.83 -16.83
CA GLU A 21 -23.71 -6.83 -16.19
C GLU A 21 -23.40 -7.22 -14.73
N LEU A 22 -24.40 -7.69 -13.98
CA LEU A 22 -24.23 -8.18 -12.62
C LEU A 22 -23.27 -9.37 -12.56
N GLN A 23 -23.44 -10.35 -13.46
CA GLN A 23 -22.54 -11.50 -13.55
C GLN A 23 -21.11 -11.08 -13.92
N GLN A 24 -20.94 -10.07 -14.79
CA GLN A 24 -19.62 -9.54 -15.11
C GLN A 24 -18.98 -8.84 -13.91
N ILE A 25 -19.76 -8.08 -13.13
CA ILE A 25 -19.27 -7.42 -11.92
C ILE A 25 -18.82 -8.47 -10.90
N ILE A 26 -19.65 -9.47 -10.62
CA ILE A 26 -19.38 -10.47 -9.57
C ILE A 26 -18.21 -11.37 -9.96
N ASN A 27 -18.17 -11.85 -11.20
CA ASN A 27 -17.22 -12.89 -11.58
C ASN A 27 -15.88 -12.36 -12.10
N VAL A 28 -15.83 -11.08 -12.51
CA VAL A 28 -14.63 -10.50 -13.11
C VAL A 28 -14.19 -9.25 -12.36
N ILE A 29 -15.03 -8.22 -12.33
CA ILE A 29 -14.60 -6.89 -11.85
C ILE A 29 -14.29 -6.90 -10.35
N ALA A 30 -15.14 -7.50 -9.52
CA ALA A 30 -14.92 -7.55 -8.08
C ALA A 30 -13.66 -8.35 -7.71
N PRO A 31 -13.45 -9.59 -8.20
CA PRO A 31 -12.21 -10.33 -7.96
C PRO A 31 -10.94 -9.61 -8.45
N GLU A 32 -10.99 -8.97 -9.63
CA GLU A 32 -9.86 -8.20 -10.15
C GLU A 32 -9.56 -6.98 -9.29
N HIS A 33 -10.59 -6.26 -8.83
CA HIS A 33 -10.45 -5.13 -7.92
C HIS A 33 -9.83 -5.56 -6.59
N ASP A 34 -10.29 -6.67 -6.01
CA ASP A 34 -9.72 -7.22 -4.76
C ASP A 34 -8.26 -7.59 -4.93
N LYS A 35 -7.91 -8.21 -6.07
CA LYS A 35 -6.51 -8.54 -6.40
C LYS A 35 -5.65 -7.28 -6.51
N ILE A 36 -6.09 -6.28 -7.27
CA ILE A 36 -5.36 -5.02 -7.43
C ILE A 36 -5.19 -4.32 -6.09
N HIS A 37 -6.23 -4.31 -5.25
CA HIS A 37 -6.17 -3.73 -3.92
C HIS A 37 -5.15 -4.45 -3.03
N LEU A 38 -5.13 -5.79 -3.05
CA LEU A 38 -4.14 -6.58 -2.32
C LEU A 38 -2.71 -6.35 -2.83
N ASP A 39 -2.52 -6.34 -4.15
CA ASP A 39 -1.23 -6.11 -4.78
C ASP A 39 -0.69 -4.70 -4.41
N ASN A 40 -1.56 -3.68 -4.46
CA ASN A 40 -1.22 -2.34 -4.03
C ASN A 40 -0.87 -2.26 -2.54
N LYS A 41 -1.64 -2.93 -1.66
CA LYS A 41 -1.33 -3.01 -0.22
C LYS A 41 0.05 -3.62 0.02
N ASN A 42 0.36 -4.72 -0.66
CA ASN A 42 1.65 -5.39 -0.54
C ASN A 42 2.80 -4.52 -1.06
N LYS A 43 2.60 -3.85 -2.20
CA LYS A 43 3.58 -2.92 -2.76
C LYS A 43 3.88 -1.77 -1.80
N LEU A 44 2.86 -1.10 -1.29
CA LEU A 44 3.03 0.01 -0.34
C LEU A 44 3.78 -0.42 0.92
N LYS A 45 3.46 -1.61 1.46
CA LYS A 45 4.18 -2.18 2.61
C LYS A 45 5.65 -2.46 2.30
N ASN A 46 5.94 -2.96 1.10
CA ASN A 46 7.32 -3.19 0.68
C ASN A 46 8.08 -1.87 0.47
N ASP A 47 7.45 -0.88 -0.16
CA ASP A 47 8.03 0.44 -0.40
C ASP A 47 8.32 1.16 0.94
N GLU A 48 7.41 1.09 1.91
CA GLU A 48 7.63 1.59 3.28
C GLU A 48 8.82 0.92 3.95
N LYS A 49 8.94 -0.42 3.83
CA LYS A 49 10.08 -1.16 4.37
C LYS A 49 11.40 -0.67 3.75
N ILE A 50 11.46 -0.54 2.43
CA ILE A 50 12.65 -0.06 1.71
C ILE A 50 13.04 1.35 2.17
N LEU A 51 12.06 2.27 2.29
CA LEU A 51 12.31 3.64 2.75
C LEU A 51 12.86 3.66 4.18
N ILE A 52 12.30 2.85 5.09
CA ILE A 52 12.80 2.75 6.46
C ILE A 52 14.22 2.19 6.50
N ASP A 53 14.52 1.14 5.73
CA ASP A 53 15.86 0.55 5.67
C ASP A 53 16.90 1.57 5.15
N GLN A 54 16.53 2.37 4.14
CA GLN A 54 17.35 3.47 3.63
C GLN A 54 17.60 4.54 4.71
N MET A 55 16.57 4.98 5.42
CA MET A 55 16.72 6.00 6.48
C MET A 55 17.56 5.50 7.65
N VAL A 56 17.40 4.23 8.05
CA VAL A 56 18.24 3.58 9.07
C VAL A 56 19.70 3.53 8.60
N SER A 57 19.94 3.15 7.34
CA SER A 57 21.28 3.15 6.75
C SER A 57 21.92 4.54 6.77
N HIS A 58 21.17 5.59 6.41
CA HIS A 58 21.63 6.98 6.50
C HIS A 58 21.97 7.39 7.94
N CYS A 59 21.15 7.02 8.93
CA CYS A 59 21.45 7.29 10.34
C CYS A 59 22.78 6.64 10.77
N HIS A 60 23.04 5.41 10.31
CA HIS A 60 24.29 4.71 10.59
C HIS A 60 25.49 5.32 9.85
N ALA A 61 25.32 5.74 8.60
CA ALA A 61 26.36 6.44 7.84
C ALA A 61 26.74 7.75 8.53
N PHE A 62 25.75 8.60 8.83
CA PHE A 62 25.98 9.88 9.50
C PHE A 62 26.60 9.70 10.89
N SER A 63 26.18 8.67 11.65
CA SER A 63 26.81 8.32 12.93
C SER A 63 28.27 7.88 12.78
N ARG A 64 28.68 7.32 11.64
CA ARG A 64 30.09 6.96 11.39
C ARG A 64 30.93 8.20 11.10
N ASP A 65 30.39 9.18 10.40
CA ASP A 65 31.10 10.44 10.10
C ASP A 65 31.45 11.18 11.41
N PHE A 66 30.57 11.10 12.41
CA PHE A 66 30.84 11.64 13.74
C PHE A 66 31.98 10.95 14.50
N LYS A 67 32.45 9.76 14.10
CA LYS A 67 33.59 9.11 14.78
C LYS A 67 34.91 9.83 14.51
N ASN A 68 34.99 10.56 13.40
CA ASN A 68 36.22 11.24 12.95
C ASN A 68 36.29 12.70 13.41
N VAL A 69 35.26 13.22 14.08
CA VAL A 69 35.25 14.60 14.60
C VAL A 69 35.63 14.64 16.08
N ALA A 70 35.95 15.84 16.60
CA ALA A 70 36.24 16.06 18.01
C ALA A 70 35.03 15.68 18.89
N GLN A 71 35.22 14.76 19.83
CA GLN A 71 34.16 14.14 20.64
C GLN A 71 33.69 15.04 21.79
N GLY A 72 32.99 16.12 21.46
CA GLY A 72 32.32 16.99 22.43
C GLY A 72 30.92 16.50 22.82
N ASP A 73 30.31 17.17 23.80
CA ASP A 73 28.95 16.85 24.26
C ASP A 73 27.90 16.91 23.14
N TRP A 74 28.08 17.82 22.19
CA TRP A 74 27.19 17.94 21.02
C TRP A 74 27.26 16.71 20.11
N VAL A 75 28.45 16.13 19.89
CA VAL A 75 28.64 14.90 19.10
C VAL A 75 27.98 13.72 19.80
N ARG A 76 28.17 13.60 21.11
CA ARG A 76 27.54 12.54 21.91
C ARG A 76 26.01 12.62 21.87
N ARG A 77 25.46 13.82 21.96
CA ARG A 77 24.01 14.06 21.81
C ARG A 77 23.53 13.70 20.41
N ALA A 78 24.23 14.13 19.36
CA ALA A 78 23.88 13.82 17.97
C ALA A 78 23.85 12.30 17.71
N MET A 79 24.88 11.57 18.14
CA MET A 79 24.92 10.11 18.02
C MET A 79 23.79 9.42 18.79
N LEU A 80 23.42 9.93 19.97
CA LEU A 80 22.30 9.40 20.75
C LEU A 80 20.97 9.61 20.03
N GLU A 81 20.73 10.80 19.48
CA GLU A 81 19.50 11.09 18.73
C GLU A 81 19.42 10.26 17.44
N LEU A 82 20.52 10.05 16.73
CA LEU A 82 20.56 9.14 15.56
C LEU A 82 20.22 7.69 15.95
N LYS A 83 20.71 7.22 17.11
CA LYS A 83 20.39 5.89 17.62
C LYS A 83 18.90 5.77 17.97
N LYS A 84 18.32 6.78 18.64
CA LYS A 84 16.89 6.83 18.95
C LYS A 84 16.04 6.86 17.68
N LEU A 85 16.41 7.68 16.70
CA LEU A 85 15.71 7.78 15.42
C LEU A 85 15.71 6.43 14.69
N SER A 86 16.87 5.79 14.55
CA SER A 86 16.99 4.45 13.94
C SER A 86 16.12 3.41 14.66
N TYR A 87 16.08 3.44 15.99
CA TYR A 87 15.22 2.56 16.79
C TYR A 87 13.71 2.80 16.54
N HIS A 88 13.28 4.07 16.53
CA HIS A 88 11.88 4.41 16.25
C HIS A 88 11.47 4.05 14.82
N LEU A 89 12.33 4.28 13.83
CA LEU A 89 12.08 3.90 12.44
C LEU A 89 11.85 2.39 12.30
N ARG A 90 12.68 1.55 12.93
CA ARG A 90 12.48 0.09 12.92
C ARG A 90 11.17 -0.34 13.58
N LYS A 91 10.76 0.34 14.66
CA LYS A 91 9.47 0.06 15.30
C LYS A 91 8.28 0.28 14.38
N ILE A 92 8.37 1.19 13.41
CA ILE A 92 7.30 1.41 12.41
C ILE A 92 7.12 0.15 11.55
N GLN A 93 8.21 -0.52 11.16
CA GLN A 93 8.14 -1.80 10.42
C GLN A 93 7.48 -2.93 11.24
N ASP A 94 7.63 -2.90 12.58
CA ASP A 94 7.07 -3.92 13.48
C ASP A 94 5.57 -3.73 13.76
N ILE A 95 5.00 -2.57 13.44
CA ILE A 95 3.56 -2.33 13.59
C ILE A 95 2.82 -3.18 12.55
N LYS A 96 2.11 -4.20 13.02
CA LYS A 96 1.20 -4.98 12.17
C LYS A 96 -0.02 -4.11 11.82
N VAL A 97 -0.17 -3.79 10.53
CA VAL A 97 -1.37 -3.18 9.91
C VAL A 97 -2.13 -4.23 9.10
#